data_AF-A0A3D0DED8-F1
#
_entry.id   AF-A0A3D0DED8-F1
#
_cell.length_a   1.000
_cell.length_b   1.000
_cell.length_c   1.000
_cell.angle_alpha   90.00
_cell.angle_beta   90.00
_cell.angle_gamma   90.00
#
_symmetry.space_group_name_H-M   'P 1'
#
loop_
_entity.id
_entity.type
_entity.pdbx_description
1 polymer ?
#
loop_
_entity_poly.entity_id
_entity_poly.type
_entity_poly.pdbx_seq_one_letter_code
_entity_poly.pdbx_strand_id
1 'polypeptide(L)'
;MKRFFITSATILALVAFLTNSAVSGPSVDARKTASEQFSTAYPQVQLYHTGTQITHIYGHVFGTGSSPEDAAEQFRQQYAPILGVDPSELHPTSFVISSGNTQGVMYENGRYKFTLVYYSQYKDGIPVYKADLRLLVRNEAGYPLVLASSAIKDLGDFSVDASKASIDPRSAQATFAIKNPQYIKFGEPRQVIWAGTDEAVTPAFGIEFMADDGNDPTVLRDRVIIDPITAEIIYQESMVTDVNVTGQVTGLGTQGFLAEQCGSEISRPLPYATASIIGGNSAYADSNGNFTITNSGSTAVTVWSRVKGHWFIANNQQGASDSLAMSVTPPGPANFVHNAANTEYKRAEVNAYLHANIVRDFTLHYNPTYPTIYSQTNFPLHCNDNTGYCPGNAWYDGISLTFCLASSPYPNTAFSTVVHHEYGHHLVECAGSGQDQYGEGMGDVMGLLITDDPGTGYGFFGSCSEPLRSADNTLQYPCSGEVHACAPLMSGCVWSIRNQLIVSNPTTYMNILANLAINAMLVHTGGTITPQIAIDYLTLDDDDGNIDNGTPHHSEICTGFSAHNMDCPALILMTFS
;
A
#
# COMPACT_ATOMS: atom_id res chain seq x y z
N MET A 1 61.33 -27.48 -67.77
CA MET A 1 60.76 -28.04 -69.04
C MET A 1 60.38 -29.50 -68.77
N LYS A 2 59.31 -30.01 -69.42
CA LYS A 2 58.72 -31.37 -69.31
C LYS A 2 57.87 -31.67 -68.07
N ARG A 3 56.59 -31.99 -68.33
CA ARG A 3 55.69 -32.82 -67.50
C ARG A 3 56.05 -34.31 -67.74
N PHE A 4 55.74 -35.21 -66.80
CA PHE A 4 55.23 -36.56 -67.13
C PHE A 4 54.49 -37.23 -65.95
N PHE A 5 53.50 -38.06 -66.32
CA PHE A 5 52.64 -38.93 -65.50
C PHE A 5 53.29 -40.33 -65.30
N ILE A 6 52.82 -41.30 -64.48
CA ILE A 6 51.64 -41.48 -63.59
C ILE A 6 52.03 -42.56 -62.53
N THR A 7 51.46 -42.60 -61.30
CA THR A 7 50.97 -43.84 -60.62
C THR A 7 50.33 -43.61 -59.24
N SER A 8 49.33 -44.44 -58.91
CA SER A 8 48.43 -44.37 -57.77
C SER A 8 49.04 -44.73 -56.40
N ALA A 9 48.47 -44.15 -55.33
CA ALA A 9 48.69 -44.59 -53.95
C ALA A 9 47.41 -45.23 -53.38
N THR A 10 47.55 -46.41 -52.76
CA THR A 10 46.47 -47.09 -52.03
C THR A 10 46.65 -46.81 -50.54
N ILE A 11 45.74 -46.07 -49.93
CA ILE A 11 45.79 -45.75 -48.49
C ILE A 11 44.96 -46.79 -47.73
N LEU A 12 45.60 -47.46 -46.77
CA LEU A 12 44.96 -48.40 -45.86
C LEU A 12 44.27 -47.62 -44.72
N ALA A 13 42.97 -47.82 -44.53
CA ALA A 13 42.22 -47.14 -43.47
C ALA A 13 42.52 -47.76 -42.10
N LEU A 14 42.93 -46.93 -41.13
CA LEU A 14 43.03 -47.31 -39.72
C LEU A 14 41.77 -46.83 -38.99
N VAL A 15 40.94 -47.77 -38.53
CA VAL A 15 39.72 -47.45 -37.76
C VAL A 15 40.11 -47.21 -36.30
N ALA A 16 40.01 -45.96 -35.85
CA ALA A 16 40.11 -45.63 -34.43
C ALA A 16 38.71 -45.72 -33.79
N PHE A 17 38.53 -46.66 -32.85
CA PHE A 17 37.35 -46.69 -31.99
C PHE A 17 37.39 -45.52 -31.01
N LEU A 18 36.50 -44.54 -31.18
CA LEU A 18 36.18 -43.56 -30.14
C LEU A 18 35.24 -44.22 -29.14
N THR A 19 35.74 -44.56 -27.96
CA THR A 19 34.92 -44.97 -26.82
C THR A 19 34.21 -43.74 -26.26
N ASN A 20 32.90 -43.67 -26.44
CA ASN A 20 32.08 -42.59 -25.89
C ASN A 20 31.89 -42.84 -24.38
N SER A 21 32.71 -42.21 -23.54
CA SER A 21 32.54 -42.24 -22.09
C SER A 21 31.35 -41.38 -21.69
N ALA A 22 30.30 -42.00 -21.14
CA ALA A 22 29.21 -41.24 -20.51
C ALA A 22 29.77 -40.45 -19.33
N VAL A 23 29.58 -39.13 -19.34
CA VAL A 23 30.02 -38.25 -18.25
C VAL A 23 28.98 -38.32 -17.14
N SER A 24 29.23 -39.13 -16.13
CA SER A 24 28.55 -39.02 -14.83
C SER A 24 28.97 -37.71 -14.14
N GLY A 25 28.16 -37.18 -13.22
CA GLY A 25 28.57 -36.06 -12.38
C GLY A 25 29.86 -36.34 -11.58
N PRO A 26 30.47 -35.31 -10.96
CA PRO A 26 31.71 -35.48 -10.22
C PRO A 26 31.52 -36.52 -9.11
N SER A 27 32.41 -37.51 -9.05
CA SER A 27 32.32 -38.58 -8.04
C SER A 27 32.32 -38.00 -6.62
N VAL A 28 31.76 -38.75 -5.67
CA VAL A 28 31.79 -38.37 -4.24
C VAL A 28 33.21 -38.06 -3.77
N ASP A 29 34.20 -38.81 -4.27
CA ASP A 29 35.63 -38.58 -4.01
C ASP A 29 36.16 -37.27 -4.64
N ALA A 30 35.71 -36.90 -5.85
CA ALA A 30 36.07 -35.63 -6.48
C ALA A 30 35.46 -34.44 -5.73
N ARG A 31 34.18 -34.53 -5.33
CA ARG A 31 33.48 -33.52 -4.50
C ARG A 31 34.22 -33.29 -3.18
N LYS A 32 34.58 -34.38 -2.51
CA LYS A 32 35.35 -34.37 -1.26
C LYS A 32 36.75 -33.78 -1.43
N THR A 33 37.49 -34.21 -2.45
CA THR A 33 38.85 -33.71 -2.75
C THR A 33 38.84 -32.20 -3.02
N ALA A 34 37.89 -31.70 -3.82
CA ALA A 34 37.75 -30.28 -4.09
C ALA A 34 37.41 -29.48 -2.82
N SER A 35 36.58 -30.04 -1.93
CA SER A 35 36.21 -29.42 -0.65
C SER A 35 37.41 -29.30 0.31
N GLU A 36 38.21 -30.36 0.42
CA GLU A 36 39.43 -30.40 1.24
C GLU A 36 40.52 -29.43 0.70
N GLN A 37 40.71 -29.40 -0.62
CA GLN A 37 41.61 -28.45 -1.28
C GLN A 37 41.17 -27.00 -1.08
N PHE A 38 39.88 -26.71 -1.31
CA PHE A 38 39.34 -25.36 -1.16
C PHE A 38 39.45 -24.85 0.29
N SER A 39 39.10 -25.67 1.28
CA SER A 39 39.21 -25.33 2.70
C SER A 39 40.66 -25.12 3.16
N THR A 40 41.61 -25.84 2.53
CA THR A 40 43.06 -25.67 2.78
C THR A 40 43.60 -24.38 2.15
N ALA A 41 43.17 -24.06 0.93
CA ALA A 41 43.59 -22.86 0.22
C ALA A 41 42.98 -21.56 0.81
N TYR A 42 41.72 -21.63 1.28
CA TYR A 42 40.95 -20.48 1.74
C TYR A 42 40.29 -20.71 3.11
N PRO A 43 41.08 -20.91 4.19
CA PRO A 43 40.56 -21.31 5.51
C PRO A 43 39.69 -20.25 6.22
N GLN A 44 39.59 -19.03 5.67
CA GLN A 44 38.75 -17.94 6.19
C GLN A 44 37.43 -17.76 5.40
N VAL A 45 37.20 -18.58 4.36
CA VAL A 45 36.04 -18.46 3.49
C VAL A 45 34.90 -19.34 3.99
N GLN A 46 33.69 -18.78 3.93
CA GLN A 46 32.48 -19.37 4.48
C GLN A 46 31.65 -20.03 3.37
N LEU A 47 31.09 -21.21 3.67
CA LEU A 47 30.18 -21.94 2.80
C LEU A 47 28.78 -21.89 3.42
N TYR A 48 27.81 -21.35 2.69
CA TYR A 48 26.40 -21.38 3.07
C TYR A 48 25.71 -22.55 2.38
N HIS A 49 24.94 -23.32 3.16
CA HIS A 49 24.20 -24.47 2.67
C HIS A 49 22.68 -24.22 2.72
N THR A 50 22.00 -24.56 1.63
CA THR A 50 20.55 -24.74 1.60
C THR A 50 20.27 -26.24 1.49
N GLY A 51 19.76 -26.86 2.55
CA GLY A 51 19.71 -28.31 2.66
C GLY A 51 21.12 -28.92 2.61
N THR A 52 21.35 -29.85 1.67
CA THR A 52 22.67 -30.47 1.46
C THR A 52 23.58 -29.68 0.51
N GLN A 53 23.05 -28.69 -0.21
CA GLN A 53 23.76 -28.03 -1.31
C GLN A 53 24.41 -26.71 -0.88
N ILE A 54 25.65 -26.48 -1.32
CA ILE A 54 26.32 -25.17 -1.19
C ILE A 54 25.67 -24.19 -2.18
N THR A 55 25.04 -23.15 -1.66
CA THR A 55 24.42 -22.09 -2.47
C THR A 55 25.22 -20.80 -2.46
N HIS A 56 26.05 -20.54 -1.43
CA HIS A 56 26.96 -19.39 -1.41
C HIS A 56 28.35 -19.72 -0.87
N ILE A 57 29.37 -19.08 -1.46
CA ILE A 57 30.76 -19.07 -0.99
C ILE A 57 31.17 -17.61 -0.82
N TYR A 58 31.57 -17.19 0.39
CA TYR A 58 31.66 -15.77 0.75
C TYR A 58 32.61 -15.47 1.93
N GLY A 59 32.76 -14.19 2.28
CA GLY A 59 33.49 -13.72 3.45
C GLY A 59 34.86 -13.13 3.11
N HIS A 60 35.80 -13.95 2.66
CA HIS A 60 37.15 -13.55 2.23
C HIS A 60 37.33 -13.75 0.71
N VAL A 61 38.47 -13.34 0.16
CA VAL A 61 38.81 -13.55 -1.26
C VAL A 61 39.20 -15.02 -1.50
N PHE A 62 38.66 -15.65 -2.55
CA PHE A 62 38.95 -17.06 -2.94
C PHE A 62 39.25 -17.24 -4.44
N GLY A 63 39.84 -16.23 -5.06
CA GLY A 63 40.32 -16.29 -6.43
C GLY A 63 40.88 -14.95 -6.87
N THR A 64 41.79 -14.96 -7.85
CA THR A 64 42.37 -13.78 -8.49
C THR A 64 42.65 -14.10 -9.95
N GLY A 65 42.77 -13.09 -10.80
CA GLY A 65 43.02 -13.30 -12.23
C GLY A 65 43.62 -12.08 -12.91
N SER A 66 43.83 -12.22 -14.22
CA SER A 66 44.21 -11.16 -15.15
C SER A 66 43.02 -10.37 -15.70
N SER A 67 41.80 -10.90 -15.54
CA SER A 67 40.52 -10.23 -15.77
C SER A 67 39.45 -10.82 -14.82
N PRO A 68 38.23 -10.25 -14.74
CA PRO A 68 37.12 -10.86 -14.02
C PRO A 68 36.77 -12.26 -14.53
N GLU A 69 36.77 -12.45 -15.85
CA GLU A 69 36.50 -13.72 -16.50
C GLU A 69 37.57 -14.75 -16.16
N ASP A 70 38.86 -14.38 -16.18
CA ASP A 70 39.97 -15.27 -15.83
C ASP A 70 39.90 -15.71 -14.34
N ALA A 71 39.62 -14.78 -13.42
CA ALA A 71 39.45 -15.10 -12.00
C ALA A 71 38.27 -16.07 -11.76
N ALA A 72 37.17 -15.87 -12.48
CA ALA A 72 35.99 -16.73 -12.41
C ALA A 72 36.21 -18.10 -13.09
N GLU A 73 36.96 -18.13 -14.19
CA GLU A 73 37.28 -19.32 -14.96
C GLU A 73 38.22 -20.26 -14.21
N GLN A 74 39.24 -19.71 -13.52
CA GLN A 74 40.11 -20.48 -12.62
C GLN A 74 39.29 -21.12 -11.49
N PHE A 75 38.36 -20.38 -10.88
CA PHE A 75 37.44 -20.94 -9.89
C PHE A 75 36.57 -22.05 -10.47
N ARG A 76 35.98 -21.86 -11.66
CA ARG A 76 35.17 -22.89 -12.32
C ARG A 76 35.96 -24.17 -12.58
N GLN A 77 37.14 -24.06 -13.19
CA GLN A 77 37.95 -25.21 -13.55
C GLN A 77 38.40 -26.02 -12.32
N GLN A 78 38.78 -25.33 -11.24
CA GLN A 78 39.35 -25.98 -10.05
C GLN A 78 38.30 -26.41 -9.01
N TYR A 79 37.25 -25.61 -8.81
CA TYR A 79 36.37 -25.72 -7.65
C TYR A 79 34.88 -25.91 -7.98
N ALA A 80 34.44 -25.90 -9.24
CA ALA A 80 33.06 -26.30 -9.58
C ALA A 80 32.62 -27.66 -8.97
N PRO A 81 33.49 -28.68 -8.83
CA PRO A 81 33.13 -29.91 -8.13
C PRO A 81 32.66 -29.71 -6.68
N ILE A 82 33.05 -28.64 -5.97
CA ILE A 82 32.52 -28.38 -4.61
C ILE A 82 30.99 -28.19 -4.62
N LEU A 83 30.47 -27.60 -5.71
CA LEU A 83 29.04 -27.35 -5.92
C LEU A 83 28.29 -28.62 -6.38
N GLY A 84 29.02 -29.66 -6.82
CA GLY A 84 28.45 -30.93 -7.30
C GLY A 84 28.29 -31.04 -8.81
N VAL A 85 28.95 -30.19 -9.58
CA VAL A 85 28.90 -30.18 -11.04
C VAL A 85 30.30 -30.35 -11.62
N ASP A 86 30.42 -31.05 -12.75
CA ASP A 86 31.69 -31.11 -13.46
C ASP A 86 31.95 -29.75 -14.12
N PRO A 87 33.20 -29.22 -14.14
CA PRO A 87 33.47 -27.97 -14.82
C PRO A 87 32.93 -27.95 -16.27
N SER A 88 33.06 -29.04 -17.03
CA SER A 88 32.58 -29.12 -18.42
C SER A 88 31.08 -28.92 -18.60
N GLU A 89 30.28 -29.16 -17.55
CA GLU A 89 28.84 -28.89 -17.51
C GLU A 89 28.51 -27.41 -17.21
N LEU A 90 29.50 -26.56 -16.93
CA LEU A 90 29.33 -25.11 -16.73
C LEU A 90 29.86 -24.33 -17.94
N HIS A 91 28.95 -23.85 -18.79
CA HIS A 91 29.30 -23.07 -19.99
C HIS A 91 29.30 -21.57 -19.69
N PRO A 92 30.22 -20.76 -20.30
CA PRO A 92 30.29 -19.31 -20.14
C PRO A 92 29.17 -18.60 -20.92
N THR A 93 27.93 -18.84 -20.50
CA THR A 93 26.70 -18.28 -21.06
C THR A 93 25.74 -17.91 -19.91
N SER A 94 24.76 -17.06 -20.21
CA SER A 94 23.74 -16.63 -19.25
C SER A 94 22.35 -16.73 -19.86
N PHE A 95 21.34 -17.04 -19.04
CA PHE A 95 19.94 -16.94 -19.45
C PHE A 95 19.35 -15.53 -19.25
N VAL A 96 20.11 -14.58 -18.68
CA VAL A 96 19.70 -13.17 -18.50
C VAL A 96 20.48 -12.16 -19.36
N ILE A 97 21.57 -12.58 -20.01
CA ILE A 97 22.39 -11.72 -20.89
C ILE A 97 22.32 -12.28 -22.32
N SER A 98 22.01 -11.42 -23.30
CA SER A 98 21.81 -11.84 -24.70
C SER A 98 23.11 -12.09 -25.49
N SER A 99 24.25 -11.64 -24.99
CA SER A 99 25.58 -11.86 -25.59
C SER A 99 26.67 -11.79 -24.51
N GLY A 100 27.57 -12.77 -24.50
CA GLY A 100 28.58 -12.92 -23.45
C GLY A 100 27.99 -13.44 -22.13
N ASN A 101 28.77 -13.32 -21.05
CA ASN A 101 28.43 -13.87 -19.74
C ASN A 101 28.84 -12.95 -18.57
N THR A 102 29.00 -11.65 -18.80
CA THR A 102 29.43 -10.70 -17.77
C THR A 102 28.50 -9.49 -17.64
N GLN A 103 28.25 -9.08 -16.40
CA GLN A 103 27.46 -7.90 -16.07
C GLN A 103 28.21 -7.01 -15.10
N GLY A 104 28.30 -5.70 -15.39
CA GLY A 104 28.80 -4.72 -14.43
C GLY A 104 27.80 -4.54 -13.28
N VAL A 105 28.29 -4.56 -12.03
CA VAL A 105 27.47 -4.46 -10.81
C VAL A 105 27.98 -3.33 -9.91
N MET A 106 27.02 -2.59 -9.32
CA MET A 106 27.23 -1.33 -8.58
C MET A 106 28.00 -0.27 -9.38
N TYR A 107 27.29 0.53 -10.18
CA TYR A 107 27.87 1.64 -10.95
C TYR A 107 28.01 2.89 -10.07
N GLU A 108 29.26 3.27 -9.78
CA GLU A 108 29.61 4.40 -8.92
C GLU A 108 30.75 5.20 -9.56
N ASN A 109 30.62 6.53 -9.62
CA ASN A 109 31.68 7.43 -10.11
C ASN A 109 32.26 7.06 -11.48
N GLY A 110 31.39 6.71 -12.44
CA GLY A 110 31.80 6.42 -13.83
C GLY A 110 32.33 5.01 -14.09
N ARG A 111 32.30 4.11 -13.09
CA ARG A 111 32.78 2.72 -13.21
C ARG A 111 31.92 1.75 -12.41
N TYR A 112 31.89 0.48 -12.82
CA TYR A 112 31.33 -0.58 -12.00
C TYR A 112 32.34 -1.03 -10.95
N LYS A 113 31.88 -1.17 -9.70
CA LYS A 113 32.68 -1.67 -8.57
C LYS A 113 32.99 -3.17 -8.69
N PHE A 114 32.08 -3.93 -9.27
CA PHE A 114 32.22 -5.36 -9.52
C PHE A 114 31.86 -5.74 -10.95
N THR A 115 32.34 -6.89 -11.38
CA THR A 115 31.86 -7.61 -12.56
C THR A 115 31.33 -8.96 -12.09
N LEU A 116 30.09 -9.29 -12.45
CA LEU A 116 29.45 -10.56 -12.17
C LEU A 116 29.57 -11.46 -13.41
N VAL A 117 30.31 -12.56 -13.27
CA VAL A 117 30.52 -13.55 -14.33
C VAL A 117 29.55 -14.71 -14.15
N TYR A 118 28.87 -15.10 -15.22
CA TYR A 118 27.84 -16.14 -15.22
C TYR A 118 28.35 -17.40 -15.91
N TYR A 119 27.95 -18.55 -15.40
CA TYR A 119 28.04 -19.84 -16.08
C TYR A 119 26.73 -20.58 -15.94
N SER A 120 26.08 -20.93 -17.05
CA SER A 120 24.85 -21.72 -17.04
C SER A 120 25.20 -23.21 -17.03
N GLN A 121 24.42 -24.02 -16.30
CA GLN A 121 24.60 -25.47 -16.26
C GLN A 121 23.99 -26.13 -17.51
N TYR A 122 24.71 -27.10 -18.08
CA TYR A 122 24.31 -27.93 -19.21
C TYR A 122 24.55 -29.40 -18.90
N LYS A 123 23.70 -30.29 -19.42
CA LYS A 123 23.92 -31.73 -19.44
C LYS A 123 23.60 -32.25 -20.84
N ASP A 124 24.49 -33.07 -21.41
CA ASP A 124 24.38 -33.60 -22.78
C ASP A 124 24.13 -32.49 -23.85
N GLY A 125 24.64 -31.28 -23.62
CA GLY A 125 24.44 -30.12 -24.49
C GLY A 125 23.12 -29.36 -24.29
N ILE A 126 22.23 -29.82 -23.40
CA ILE A 126 20.95 -29.19 -23.08
C ILE A 126 21.08 -28.34 -21.81
N PRO A 127 20.59 -27.07 -21.78
CA PRO A 127 20.67 -26.23 -20.60
C PRO A 127 19.73 -26.74 -19.48
N VAL A 128 20.16 -26.58 -18.23
CA VAL A 128 19.35 -26.89 -17.05
C VAL A 128 18.55 -25.64 -16.62
N TYR A 129 17.28 -25.83 -16.28
CA TYR A 129 16.34 -24.74 -16.04
C TYR A 129 16.73 -23.90 -14.82
N LYS A 130 16.88 -22.57 -15.02
CA LYS A 130 17.28 -21.57 -14.00
C LYS A 130 18.51 -21.98 -13.16
N ALA A 131 19.40 -22.81 -13.70
CA ALA A 131 20.58 -23.31 -13.00
C ALA A 131 21.85 -22.61 -13.49
N ASP A 132 22.39 -21.72 -12.67
CA ASP A 132 23.62 -20.99 -12.95
C ASP A 132 24.56 -20.87 -11.75
N LEU A 133 25.84 -20.70 -12.05
CA LEU A 133 26.88 -20.23 -11.14
C LEU A 133 27.18 -18.77 -11.46
N ARG A 134 27.15 -17.91 -10.44
CA ARG A 134 27.47 -16.49 -10.55
C ARG A 134 28.66 -16.14 -9.67
N LEU A 135 29.68 -15.54 -10.26
CA LEU A 135 30.96 -15.25 -9.62
C LEU A 135 31.20 -13.73 -9.62
N LEU A 136 31.10 -13.11 -8.45
CA LEU A 136 31.25 -11.66 -8.27
C LEU A 136 32.72 -11.31 -8.03
N VAL A 137 33.31 -10.60 -8.96
CA VAL A 137 34.72 -10.21 -8.95
C VAL A 137 34.85 -8.70 -8.82
N ARG A 138 35.79 -8.21 -7.99
CA ARG A 138 36.00 -6.77 -7.81
C ARG A 138 36.79 -6.19 -8.99
N ASN A 139 36.39 -5.00 -9.46
CA ASN A 139 37.09 -4.28 -10.52
C ASN A 139 38.28 -3.46 -9.94
N GLU A 140 39.23 -4.18 -9.37
CA GLU A 140 40.48 -3.66 -8.81
C GLU A 140 41.67 -4.58 -9.16
N ALA A 141 42.89 -4.16 -8.84
CA ALA A 141 44.10 -4.88 -9.24
C ALA A 141 44.10 -6.33 -8.72
N GLY A 142 44.34 -7.29 -9.62
CA GLY A 142 44.30 -8.72 -9.34
C GLY A 142 42.92 -9.37 -9.40
N TYR A 143 41.86 -8.60 -9.70
CA TYR A 143 40.48 -9.07 -9.90
C TYR A 143 40.04 -10.10 -8.84
N PRO A 144 39.97 -9.71 -7.55
CA PRO A 144 39.67 -10.66 -6.49
C PRO A 144 38.21 -11.11 -6.52
N LEU A 145 38.01 -12.43 -6.55
CA LEU A 145 36.72 -13.11 -6.45
C LEU A 145 36.27 -13.14 -4.98
N VAL A 146 35.05 -12.63 -4.71
CA VAL A 146 34.55 -12.39 -3.35
C VAL A 146 33.18 -13.01 -3.04
N LEU A 147 32.44 -13.47 -4.05
CA LEU A 147 31.18 -14.19 -3.88
C LEU A 147 31.01 -15.19 -5.02
N ALA A 148 30.64 -16.43 -4.68
CA ALA A 148 30.02 -17.36 -5.59
C ALA A 148 28.59 -17.61 -5.13
N SER A 149 27.60 -17.39 -6.00
CA SER A 149 26.21 -17.77 -5.80
C SER A 149 25.87 -18.91 -6.76
N SER A 150 25.29 -19.99 -6.25
CA SER A 150 25.04 -21.24 -6.97
C SER A 150 23.57 -21.61 -6.93
N ALA A 151 22.97 -21.71 -8.12
CA ALA A 151 21.65 -22.30 -8.38
C ALA A 151 21.74 -23.62 -9.19
N ILE A 152 22.96 -24.18 -9.29
CA ILE A 152 23.25 -25.49 -9.90
C ILE A 152 22.29 -26.57 -9.37
N LYS A 153 21.96 -27.56 -10.18
CA LYS A 153 21.12 -28.70 -9.81
C LYS A 153 21.93 -29.97 -9.78
N ASP A 154 21.71 -30.78 -8.73
CA ASP A 154 22.22 -32.15 -8.66
C ASP A 154 21.32 -33.02 -9.56
N LEU A 155 21.91 -33.55 -10.63
CA LEU A 155 21.19 -34.35 -11.63
C LEU A 155 21.37 -35.86 -11.40
N GLY A 156 22.24 -36.27 -10.46
CA GLY A 156 22.61 -37.67 -10.28
C GLY A 156 23.05 -38.35 -11.58
N ASP A 157 22.49 -39.54 -11.83
CA ASP A 157 22.73 -40.35 -13.04
C ASP A 157 21.82 -39.97 -14.22
N PHE A 158 21.16 -38.81 -14.20
CA PHE A 158 20.29 -38.37 -15.29
C PHE A 158 21.08 -38.19 -16.61
N SER A 159 20.50 -38.70 -17.69
CA SER A 159 20.96 -38.53 -19.07
C SER A 159 19.79 -38.16 -19.97
N VAL A 160 20.05 -37.37 -21.01
CA VAL A 160 19.01 -36.93 -21.93
C VAL A 160 18.56 -38.09 -22.83
N ASP A 161 17.26 -38.38 -22.81
CA ASP A 161 16.64 -39.35 -23.73
C ASP A 161 16.75 -38.83 -25.17
N ALA A 162 17.58 -39.48 -25.98
CA ALA A 162 17.83 -39.12 -27.38
C ALA A 162 16.54 -39.15 -28.24
N SER A 163 15.55 -39.98 -27.90
CA SER A 163 14.28 -39.99 -28.62
C SER A 163 13.49 -38.70 -28.37
N LYS A 164 13.44 -38.23 -27.11
CA LYS A 164 12.84 -36.95 -26.73
C LYS A 164 13.62 -35.75 -27.31
N ALA A 165 14.95 -35.79 -27.26
CA ALA A 165 15.79 -34.72 -27.78
C ALA A 165 15.75 -34.57 -29.31
N SER A 166 15.33 -35.62 -30.03
CA SER A 166 15.13 -35.56 -31.49
C SER A 166 13.84 -34.85 -31.92
N ILE A 167 12.94 -34.53 -30.99
CA ILE A 167 11.66 -33.87 -31.28
C ILE A 167 11.89 -32.37 -31.46
N ASP A 168 11.39 -31.83 -32.57
CA ASP A 168 11.37 -30.40 -32.85
C ASP A 168 10.56 -29.64 -31.77
N PRO A 169 11.16 -28.66 -31.05
CA PRO A 169 10.48 -27.86 -30.03
C PRO A 169 9.19 -27.17 -30.53
N ARG A 170 9.14 -26.74 -31.80
CA ARG A 170 7.94 -26.09 -32.37
C ARG A 170 6.80 -27.08 -32.58
N SER A 171 7.10 -28.31 -32.99
CA SER A 171 6.11 -29.40 -33.13
C SER A 171 5.51 -29.82 -31.78
N ALA A 172 6.32 -29.89 -30.72
CA ALA A 172 5.83 -30.13 -29.36
C ALA A 172 4.93 -28.98 -28.87
N GLN A 173 5.37 -27.73 -29.05
CA GLN A 173 4.58 -26.52 -28.73
C GLN A 173 3.25 -26.47 -29.47
N ALA A 174 3.22 -26.81 -30.76
CA ALA A 174 1.99 -26.88 -31.55
C ALA A 174 1.00 -27.93 -31.00
N THR A 175 1.51 -29.06 -30.49
CA THR A 175 0.70 -30.11 -29.86
C THR A 175 0.10 -29.63 -28.54
N PHE A 176 0.88 -28.89 -27.73
CA PHE A 176 0.40 -28.23 -26.52
C PHE A 176 -0.70 -27.20 -26.83
N ALA A 177 -0.53 -26.38 -27.87
CA ALA A 177 -1.51 -25.38 -28.28
C ALA A 177 -2.87 -26.00 -28.68
N ILE A 178 -2.86 -27.16 -29.36
CA ILE A 178 -4.09 -27.90 -29.70
C ILE A 178 -4.80 -28.41 -28.43
N LYS A 179 -4.05 -28.83 -27.42
CA LYS A 179 -4.61 -29.27 -26.11
C LYS A 179 -5.10 -28.10 -25.25
N ASN A 180 -4.50 -26.92 -25.40
CA ASN A 180 -4.70 -25.75 -24.53
C ASN A 180 -5.12 -24.51 -25.36
N PRO A 181 -6.35 -24.50 -25.92
CA PRO A 181 -6.80 -23.46 -26.83
C PRO A 181 -6.97 -22.07 -26.18
N GLN A 182 -6.81 -21.96 -24.85
CA GLN A 182 -6.79 -20.69 -24.13
C GLN A 182 -5.51 -19.87 -24.37
N TYR A 183 -4.41 -20.50 -24.81
CA TYR A 183 -3.20 -19.79 -25.24
C TYR A 183 -3.20 -19.68 -26.77
N ILE A 184 -3.09 -18.46 -27.29
CA ILE A 184 -3.11 -18.18 -28.73
C ILE A 184 -1.80 -17.57 -29.24
N LYS A 185 -0.93 -17.12 -28.33
CA LYS A 185 0.35 -16.49 -28.61
C LYS A 185 1.45 -17.25 -27.85
N PHE A 186 2.54 -17.54 -28.54
CA PHE A 186 3.62 -18.37 -28.01
C PHE A 186 4.98 -17.71 -28.26
N GLY A 187 5.88 -17.84 -27.27
CA GLY A 187 7.29 -17.48 -27.42
C GLY A 187 8.10 -18.56 -28.13
N GLU A 188 9.32 -18.24 -28.54
CA GLU A 188 10.26 -19.20 -29.14
C GLU A 188 10.54 -20.37 -28.19
N PRO A 189 10.23 -21.63 -28.58
CA PRO A 189 10.43 -22.79 -27.73
C PRO A 189 11.88 -23.27 -27.73
N ARG A 190 12.37 -23.69 -26.56
CA ARG A 190 13.73 -24.24 -26.38
C ARG A 190 13.75 -25.52 -25.57
N GLN A 191 14.72 -26.39 -25.84
CA GLN A 191 14.97 -27.60 -25.05
C GLN A 191 15.58 -27.21 -23.70
N VAL A 192 15.16 -27.87 -22.62
CA VAL A 192 15.64 -27.64 -21.25
C VAL A 192 15.58 -28.91 -20.42
N ILE A 193 16.42 -29.00 -19.39
CA ILE A 193 16.28 -30.00 -18.32
C ILE A 193 15.65 -29.32 -17.11
N TRP A 194 14.44 -29.74 -16.74
CA TRP A 194 13.79 -29.37 -15.50
C TRP A 194 14.34 -30.21 -14.34
N ALA A 195 14.75 -29.55 -13.26
CA ALA A 195 15.23 -30.19 -12.03
C ALA A 195 14.82 -29.38 -10.77
N GLY A 196 13.64 -28.75 -10.81
CA GLY A 196 13.06 -27.99 -9.70
C GLY A 196 13.54 -26.53 -9.59
N THR A 197 12.80 -25.69 -8.87
CA THR A 197 13.25 -24.34 -8.48
C THR A 197 13.99 -24.38 -7.15
N ASP A 198 13.31 -24.76 -6.07
CA ASP A 198 13.82 -24.73 -4.69
C ASP A 198 13.76 -26.11 -4.01
N GLU A 199 12.83 -26.96 -4.46
CA GLU A 199 12.71 -28.36 -4.04
C GLU A 199 13.45 -29.30 -4.99
N ALA A 200 14.02 -30.38 -4.45
CA ALA A 200 14.63 -31.43 -5.24
C ALA A 200 13.55 -32.33 -5.86
N VAL A 201 13.52 -32.40 -7.19
CA VAL A 201 12.60 -33.24 -7.97
C VAL A 201 13.38 -34.12 -8.94
N THR A 202 12.80 -35.23 -9.39
CA THR A 202 13.39 -36.08 -10.43
C THR A 202 13.64 -35.25 -11.69
N PRO A 203 14.89 -35.18 -12.21
CA PRO A 203 15.16 -34.40 -13.41
C PRO A 203 14.42 -34.94 -14.64
N ALA A 204 13.97 -34.05 -15.51
CA ALA A 204 13.20 -34.38 -16.71
C ALA A 204 13.60 -33.49 -17.89
N PHE A 205 13.75 -34.08 -19.07
CA PHE A 205 13.88 -33.33 -20.32
C PHE A 205 12.53 -32.77 -20.76
N GLY A 206 12.47 -31.50 -21.15
CA GLY A 206 11.26 -30.84 -21.62
C GLY A 206 11.51 -29.68 -22.57
N ILE A 207 10.43 -29.08 -23.04
CA ILE A 207 10.44 -27.90 -23.92
C ILE A 207 9.87 -26.70 -23.16
N GLU A 208 10.68 -25.66 -22.96
CA GLU A 208 10.28 -24.39 -22.33
C GLU A 208 9.77 -23.39 -23.38
N PHE A 209 8.66 -22.72 -23.10
CA PHE A 209 8.23 -21.51 -23.79
C PHE A 209 7.32 -20.63 -22.94
N MET A 210 7.11 -19.39 -23.40
CA MET A 210 6.01 -18.54 -22.94
C MET A 210 4.73 -18.90 -23.70
N ALA A 211 3.61 -19.01 -23.00
CA ALA A 211 2.26 -19.16 -23.54
C ALA A 211 1.37 -18.02 -23.02
N ASP A 212 0.58 -17.41 -23.90
CA ASP A 212 -0.03 -16.09 -23.70
C ASP A 212 -1.41 -16.07 -24.39
N ASP A 213 -2.41 -15.49 -23.72
CA ASP A 213 -3.80 -15.38 -24.18
C ASP A 213 -4.00 -14.33 -25.30
N GLY A 214 -2.96 -13.58 -25.66
CA GLY A 214 -2.98 -12.56 -26.70
C GLY A 214 -3.81 -11.32 -26.36
N ASN A 215 -4.31 -11.20 -25.13
CA ASN A 215 -5.11 -10.07 -24.68
C ASN A 215 -4.24 -8.88 -24.26
N ASP A 216 -4.83 -7.69 -24.22
CA ASP A 216 -4.22 -6.47 -23.67
C ASP A 216 -5.21 -5.77 -22.72
N PRO A 217 -4.97 -5.77 -21.39
CA PRO A 217 -3.88 -6.47 -20.70
C PRO A 217 -4.03 -8.00 -20.79
N THR A 218 -2.91 -8.72 -20.78
CA THR A 218 -2.93 -10.19 -20.70
C THR A 218 -3.39 -10.64 -19.32
N VAL A 219 -4.43 -11.49 -19.28
CA VAL A 219 -4.97 -12.05 -18.03
C VAL A 219 -4.52 -13.50 -17.81
N LEU A 220 -3.95 -14.13 -18.84
CA LEU A 220 -3.32 -15.43 -18.76
C LEU A 220 -2.01 -15.44 -19.56
N ARG A 221 -0.90 -15.44 -18.83
CA ARG A 221 0.45 -15.55 -19.38
C ARG A 221 1.31 -16.40 -18.48
N ASP A 222 1.75 -17.53 -19.01
CA ASP A 222 2.54 -18.52 -18.28
C ASP A 222 3.87 -18.79 -18.98
N ARG A 223 4.88 -19.12 -18.18
CA ARG A 223 6.05 -19.88 -18.63
C ARG A 223 5.78 -21.34 -18.35
N VAL A 224 5.81 -22.18 -19.39
CA VAL A 224 5.56 -23.62 -19.29
C VAL A 224 6.78 -24.42 -19.72
N ILE A 225 6.97 -25.58 -19.09
CA ILE A 225 7.84 -26.65 -19.56
C ILE A 225 6.97 -27.88 -19.80
N ILE A 226 7.02 -28.46 -20.99
CA ILE A 226 6.21 -29.62 -21.37
C ILE A 226 7.07 -30.85 -21.69
N ASP A 227 6.50 -32.05 -21.54
CA ASP A 227 7.08 -33.26 -22.13
C ASP A 227 6.92 -33.22 -23.66
N PRO A 228 7.99 -33.47 -24.45
CA PRO A 228 7.93 -33.31 -25.90
C PRO A 228 7.13 -34.39 -26.63
N ILE A 229 6.88 -35.55 -26.01
CA ILE A 229 6.10 -36.65 -26.60
C ILE A 229 4.61 -36.46 -26.28
N THR A 230 4.29 -36.19 -25.02
CA THR A 230 2.89 -36.15 -24.56
C THR A 230 2.29 -34.75 -24.62
N ALA A 231 3.10 -33.69 -24.66
CA ALA A 231 2.70 -32.30 -24.46
C ALA A 231 1.96 -32.03 -23.12
N GLU A 232 2.16 -32.91 -22.12
CA GLU A 232 1.72 -32.66 -20.75
C GLU A 232 2.68 -31.70 -20.04
N ILE A 233 2.15 -30.91 -19.11
CA ILE A 233 2.91 -29.92 -18.35
C ILE A 233 3.81 -30.62 -17.31
N ILE A 234 5.11 -30.34 -17.36
CA ILE A 234 6.10 -30.70 -16.35
C ILE A 234 6.19 -29.58 -15.29
N TYR A 235 6.13 -28.32 -15.72
CA TYR A 235 6.17 -27.14 -14.85
C TYR A 235 5.43 -25.96 -15.48
N GLN A 236 4.83 -25.12 -14.65
CA GLN A 236 4.11 -23.90 -15.05
C GLN A 236 4.35 -22.79 -14.00
N GLU A 237 4.67 -21.59 -14.47
CA GLU A 237 4.93 -20.39 -13.67
C GLU A 237 4.10 -19.25 -14.26
N SER A 238 3.17 -18.68 -13.48
CA SER A 238 2.41 -17.50 -13.92
C SER A 238 3.31 -16.27 -13.97
N MET A 239 3.17 -15.53 -15.07
CA MET A 239 3.94 -14.33 -15.39
C MET A 239 3.06 -13.07 -15.40
N VAL A 240 1.80 -13.17 -14.94
CA VAL A 240 0.89 -12.04 -14.76
C VAL A 240 1.18 -11.39 -13.40
N THR A 241 1.72 -10.16 -13.43
CA THR A 241 2.20 -9.47 -12.22
C THR A 241 1.21 -8.48 -11.61
N ASP A 242 0.08 -8.20 -12.27
CA ASP A 242 -0.95 -7.27 -11.78
C ASP A 242 -2.34 -7.93 -11.78
N VAL A 243 -2.57 -8.74 -10.74
CA VAL A 243 -3.84 -9.41 -10.44
C VAL A 243 -4.57 -8.76 -9.27
N ASN A 244 -4.10 -7.62 -8.76
CA ASN A 244 -4.75 -6.89 -7.66
C ASN A 244 -5.99 -6.16 -8.17
N VAL A 245 -7.08 -6.15 -7.42
CA VAL A 245 -8.28 -5.41 -7.85
C VAL A 245 -8.22 -3.98 -7.34
N THR A 246 -8.05 -3.05 -8.28
CA THR A 246 -8.03 -1.61 -8.04
C THR A 246 -9.41 -1.00 -8.26
N GLY A 247 -9.68 0.17 -7.67
CA GLY A 247 -10.93 0.89 -7.89
C GLY A 247 -11.06 2.14 -7.01
N GLN A 248 -12.21 2.81 -7.12
CA GLN A 248 -12.55 3.98 -6.32
C GLN A 248 -13.95 3.83 -5.69
N VAL A 249 -14.11 4.26 -4.45
CA VAL A 249 -15.40 4.42 -3.78
C VAL A 249 -15.75 5.91 -3.68
N THR A 250 -16.86 6.31 -4.29
CA THR A 250 -17.47 7.63 -4.15
C THR A 250 -18.91 7.52 -3.66
N GLY A 251 -19.51 8.65 -3.29
CA GLY A 251 -20.93 8.76 -2.99
C GLY A 251 -21.48 10.12 -3.44
N LEU A 252 -22.76 10.16 -3.82
CA LEU A 252 -23.50 11.41 -4.02
C LEU A 252 -23.89 11.98 -2.65
N GLY A 253 -23.12 12.96 -2.17
CA GLY A 253 -23.35 13.66 -0.90
C GLY A 253 -23.71 15.13 -1.13
N THR A 254 -24.45 15.72 -0.20
CA THR A 254 -24.88 17.13 -0.27
C THR A 254 -23.66 18.06 -0.32
N GLN A 255 -23.71 19.06 -1.21
CA GLN A 255 -22.65 20.05 -1.38
C GLN A 255 -22.67 21.11 -0.27
N GLY A 256 -21.48 21.53 0.18
CA GLY A 256 -21.32 22.60 1.15
C GLY A 256 -21.71 22.16 2.54
N PHE A 257 -22.45 23.02 3.25
CA PHE A 257 -22.81 22.82 4.66
C PHE A 257 -24.31 22.93 4.98
N LEU A 258 -25.16 22.87 3.95
CA LEU A 258 -26.61 22.99 4.07
C LEU A 258 -27.28 21.63 4.32
N ALA A 259 -28.52 21.66 4.83
CA ALA A 259 -29.38 20.48 4.88
C ALA A 259 -29.69 19.91 3.47
N GLU A 260 -30.08 18.64 3.42
CA GLU A 260 -30.24 17.88 2.17
C GLU A 260 -31.21 18.50 1.14
N GLN A 261 -32.23 19.22 1.59
CA GLN A 261 -33.21 19.91 0.74
C GLN A 261 -32.72 21.28 0.23
N CYS A 262 -31.55 21.73 0.69
CA CYS A 262 -31.00 23.07 0.45
C CYS A 262 -29.73 23.05 -0.42
N GLY A 263 -29.01 21.92 -0.48
CA GLY A 263 -27.84 21.73 -1.34
C GLY A 263 -28.12 20.75 -2.48
N SER A 264 -27.34 20.82 -3.57
CA SER A 264 -27.32 19.77 -4.59
C SER A 264 -26.35 18.65 -4.20
N GLU A 265 -26.62 17.42 -4.58
CA GLU A 265 -25.69 16.31 -4.37
C GLU A 265 -24.63 16.26 -5.47
N ILE A 266 -23.38 16.07 -5.04
CA ILE A 266 -22.21 15.94 -5.90
C ILE A 266 -21.46 14.65 -5.57
N SER A 267 -20.81 14.05 -6.57
CA SER A 267 -19.94 12.89 -6.34
C SER A 267 -18.70 13.31 -5.56
N ARG A 268 -18.53 12.74 -4.36
CA ARG A 268 -17.39 12.97 -3.47
C ARG A 268 -16.72 11.63 -3.16
N PRO A 269 -15.38 11.58 -3.01
CA PRO A 269 -14.71 10.37 -2.55
C PRO A 269 -15.23 9.97 -1.16
N LEU A 270 -15.38 8.67 -0.90
CA LEU A 270 -15.63 8.16 0.44
C LEU A 270 -14.28 7.73 1.04
N PRO A 271 -13.60 8.59 1.82
CA PRO A 271 -12.27 8.29 2.32
C PRO A 271 -12.32 7.09 3.26
N TYR A 272 -11.28 6.25 3.22
CA TYR A 272 -11.14 5.08 4.11
C TYR A 272 -12.24 4.01 4.01
N ALA A 273 -13.14 4.10 3.02
CA ALA A 273 -14.20 3.12 2.78
C ALA A 273 -13.63 1.73 2.49
N THR A 274 -14.34 0.66 2.87
CA THR A 274 -13.89 -0.72 2.66
C THR A 274 -14.41 -1.30 1.35
N ALA A 275 -13.52 -1.79 0.51
CA ALA A 275 -13.84 -2.65 -0.63
C ALA A 275 -13.36 -4.09 -0.35
N SER A 276 -14.17 -5.10 -0.70
CA SER A 276 -13.91 -6.51 -0.35
C SER A 276 -14.28 -7.46 -1.48
N ILE A 277 -13.41 -8.41 -1.82
CA ILE A 277 -13.76 -9.54 -2.70
C ILE A 277 -14.59 -10.55 -1.88
N ILE A 278 -15.72 -11.04 -2.43
CA ILE A 278 -16.52 -12.08 -1.76
C ILE A 278 -15.66 -13.34 -1.59
N GLY A 279 -15.45 -13.77 -0.34
CA GLY A 279 -14.62 -14.94 -0.02
C GLY A 279 -13.12 -14.74 -0.23
N GLY A 280 -12.67 -13.51 -0.50
CA GLY A 280 -11.27 -13.14 -0.67
C GLY A 280 -10.84 -12.02 0.28
N ASN A 281 -9.81 -11.28 -0.14
CA ASN A 281 -9.25 -10.18 0.64
C ASN A 281 -10.10 -8.90 0.56
N SER A 282 -9.77 -7.94 1.42
CA SER A 282 -10.32 -6.58 1.42
C SER A 282 -9.22 -5.53 1.51
N ALA A 283 -9.59 -4.28 1.23
CA ALA A 283 -8.76 -3.11 1.40
C ALA A 283 -9.59 -1.93 1.89
N TYR A 284 -8.94 -0.99 2.57
CA TYR A 284 -9.50 0.35 2.82
C TYR A 284 -9.00 1.30 1.72
N ALA A 285 -9.85 2.27 1.39
CA ALA A 285 -9.51 3.35 0.48
C ALA A 285 -8.54 4.37 1.09
N ASP A 286 -7.84 5.13 0.25
CA ASP A 286 -7.14 6.36 0.63
C ASP A 286 -8.13 7.53 0.90
N SER A 287 -7.60 8.73 1.15
CA SER A 287 -8.41 9.95 1.33
C SER A 287 -9.13 10.41 0.06
N ASN A 288 -8.76 9.88 -1.12
CA ASN A 288 -9.41 10.13 -2.41
C ASN A 288 -10.38 8.99 -2.80
N GLY A 289 -10.66 8.06 -1.90
CA GLY A 289 -11.55 6.92 -2.16
C GLY A 289 -10.92 5.78 -2.98
N ASN A 290 -9.64 5.86 -3.36
CA ASN A 290 -8.97 4.83 -4.17
C ASN A 290 -8.52 3.65 -3.32
N PHE A 291 -8.67 2.42 -3.82
CA PHE A 291 -8.22 1.21 -3.12
C PHE A 291 -7.50 0.23 -4.06
N THR A 292 -6.73 -0.68 -3.44
CA THR A 292 -6.10 -1.84 -4.10
C THR A 292 -6.26 -3.07 -3.21
N ILE A 293 -7.09 -4.02 -3.63
CA ILE A 293 -7.26 -5.31 -2.95
C ILE A 293 -6.23 -6.29 -3.49
N THR A 294 -5.35 -6.79 -2.62
CA THR A 294 -4.40 -7.86 -2.97
C THR A 294 -5.16 -9.11 -3.40
N ASN A 295 -4.88 -9.63 -4.59
CA ASN A 295 -5.58 -10.81 -5.14
C ASN A 295 -4.60 -11.67 -5.95
N SER A 296 -4.86 -12.97 -6.06
CA SER A 296 -3.90 -13.97 -6.55
C SER A 296 -4.32 -14.70 -7.85
N GLY A 297 -5.50 -14.41 -8.39
CA GLY A 297 -6.00 -15.02 -9.62
C GLY A 297 -6.60 -14.00 -10.57
N SER A 298 -6.53 -14.26 -11.88
CA SER A 298 -7.01 -13.35 -12.93
C SER A 298 -8.45 -13.62 -13.38
N THR A 299 -9.14 -14.60 -12.79
CA THR A 299 -10.56 -14.88 -13.04
C THR A 299 -11.44 -13.78 -12.45
N ALA A 300 -12.62 -13.55 -13.05
CA ALA A 300 -13.60 -12.59 -12.53
C ALA A 300 -13.99 -12.87 -11.07
N VAL A 301 -13.98 -11.82 -10.25
CA VAL A 301 -14.35 -11.83 -8.83
C VAL A 301 -15.47 -10.81 -8.57
N THR A 302 -16.31 -11.06 -7.57
CA THR A 302 -17.30 -10.07 -7.13
C THR A 302 -16.72 -9.23 -6.00
N VAL A 303 -16.64 -7.91 -6.20
CA VAL A 303 -16.24 -6.92 -5.20
C VAL A 303 -17.48 -6.27 -4.59
N TRP A 304 -17.49 -6.08 -3.27
CA TRP A 304 -18.51 -5.38 -2.51
C TRP A 304 -17.98 -4.06 -1.93
N SER A 305 -18.83 -3.05 -1.90
CA SER A 305 -18.63 -1.78 -1.18
C SER A 305 -19.87 -1.45 -0.34
N ARG A 306 -19.68 -0.77 0.78
CA ARG A 306 -20.73 -0.26 1.68
C ARG A 306 -20.35 1.15 2.12
N VAL A 307 -21.29 1.89 2.71
CA VAL A 307 -20.99 3.15 3.42
C VAL A 307 -20.38 2.86 4.81
N LYS A 308 -19.25 2.15 4.78
CA LYS A 308 -18.44 1.69 5.91
C LYS A 308 -16.97 1.82 5.51
N GLY A 309 -16.13 2.19 6.47
CA GLY A 309 -14.68 2.21 6.31
C GLY A 309 -13.94 1.78 7.56
N HIS A 310 -12.71 2.26 7.67
CA HIS A 310 -11.83 1.98 8.82
C HIS A 310 -12.33 2.65 10.10
N TRP A 311 -12.67 3.93 10.01
CA TRP A 311 -13.04 4.76 11.16
C TRP A 311 -14.53 4.67 11.50
N PHE A 312 -15.43 4.69 10.51
CA PHE A 312 -16.88 4.78 10.71
C PHE A 312 -17.69 3.69 10.02
N ILE A 313 -18.89 3.43 10.55
CA ILE A 313 -19.91 2.59 9.94
C ILE A 313 -21.24 3.36 9.91
N ALA A 314 -21.71 3.76 8.72
CA ALA A 314 -23.07 4.26 8.58
C ALA A 314 -24.07 3.10 8.51
N ASN A 315 -25.17 3.21 9.27
CA ASN A 315 -26.21 2.20 9.33
C ASN A 315 -27.59 2.83 9.25
N ASN A 316 -28.35 2.50 8.20
CA ASN A 316 -29.75 2.85 8.07
C ASN A 316 -30.62 2.12 9.13
N GLN A 317 -31.34 2.86 9.98
CA GLN A 317 -32.23 2.28 11.00
C GLN A 317 -33.63 1.89 10.45
N GLN A 318 -34.03 2.37 9.26
CA GLN A 318 -35.30 2.00 8.62
C GLN A 318 -35.21 0.83 7.64
N GLY A 319 -34.10 0.09 7.61
CA GLY A 319 -33.96 -1.06 6.70
C GLY A 319 -32.51 -1.50 6.48
N ALA A 320 -32.20 -1.93 5.25
CA ALA A 320 -30.84 -2.26 4.87
C ALA A 320 -30.03 -0.98 4.61
N SER A 321 -28.78 -0.97 5.09
CA SER A 321 -27.74 0.02 4.73
C SER A 321 -27.35 -0.07 3.26
N ASP A 322 -26.85 1.02 2.68
CA ASP A 322 -26.41 1.02 1.27
C ASP A 322 -25.20 0.09 1.03
N SER A 323 -25.38 -0.86 0.11
CA SER A 323 -24.41 -1.88 -0.25
C SER A 323 -24.45 -2.10 -1.76
N LEU A 324 -23.27 -2.04 -2.39
CA LEU A 324 -23.08 -2.21 -3.83
C LEU A 324 -22.20 -3.43 -4.09
N ALA A 325 -22.40 -4.05 -5.25
CA ALA A 325 -21.64 -5.21 -5.70
C ALA A 325 -21.35 -5.11 -7.20
N MET A 326 -20.14 -5.46 -7.62
CA MET A 326 -19.71 -5.46 -9.02
C MET A 326 -18.90 -6.72 -9.31
N SER A 327 -19.16 -7.38 -10.44
CA SER A 327 -18.28 -8.44 -10.97
C SER A 327 -17.17 -7.79 -11.79
N VAL A 328 -15.92 -8.12 -11.48
CA VAL A 328 -14.72 -7.45 -12.00
C VAL A 328 -13.66 -8.49 -12.34
N THR A 329 -13.13 -8.44 -13.55
CA THR A 329 -11.92 -9.19 -13.91
C THR A 329 -10.70 -8.37 -13.49
N PRO A 330 -9.79 -8.90 -12.65
CA PRO A 330 -8.61 -8.17 -12.22
C PRO A 330 -7.72 -7.72 -13.41
N PRO A 331 -7.07 -6.54 -13.34
CA PRO A 331 -6.94 -5.67 -12.17
C PRO A 331 -8.09 -4.66 -11.96
N GLY A 332 -9.14 -4.68 -12.79
CA GLY A 332 -10.33 -3.85 -12.65
C GLY A 332 -10.46 -2.73 -13.70
N PRO A 333 -11.05 -1.57 -13.38
CA PRO A 333 -11.35 -1.07 -12.04
C PRO A 333 -12.71 -1.50 -11.46
N ALA A 334 -12.79 -1.55 -10.13
CA ALA A 334 -13.99 -1.77 -9.34
C ALA A 334 -14.53 -0.44 -8.77
N ASN A 335 -15.21 0.35 -9.59
CA ASN A 335 -15.66 1.70 -9.20
C ASN A 335 -17.10 1.71 -8.65
N PHE A 336 -17.29 2.29 -7.46
CA PHE A 336 -18.57 2.34 -6.75
C PHE A 336 -19.04 3.78 -6.55
N VAL A 337 -20.34 4.03 -6.74
CA VAL A 337 -21.00 5.32 -6.48
C VAL A 337 -22.19 5.07 -5.54
N HIS A 338 -21.99 5.28 -4.25
CA HIS A 338 -23.03 5.21 -3.23
C HIS A 338 -24.06 6.34 -3.39
N ASN A 339 -25.30 6.10 -2.95
CA ASN A 339 -26.42 7.03 -3.17
C ASN A 339 -26.63 7.47 -4.65
N ALA A 340 -26.23 6.68 -5.66
CA ALA A 340 -26.37 7.07 -7.07
C ALA A 340 -27.81 7.38 -7.53
N ALA A 341 -28.82 6.82 -6.83
CA ALA A 341 -30.25 7.09 -7.08
C ALA A 341 -30.79 8.34 -6.36
N ASN A 342 -29.95 9.02 -5.56
CA ASN A 342 -30.28 10.19 -4.74
C ASN A 342 -31.55 10.02 -3.88
N THR A 343 -31.52 9.07 -2.94
CA THR A 343 -32.62 8.76 -2.04
C THR A 343 -32.26 9.15 -0.61
N GLU A 344 -33.17 9.81 0.11
CA GLU A 344 -33.00 10.30 1.49
C GLU A 344 -32.15 9.36 2.37
N TYR A 345 -32.54 8.09 2.50
CA TYR A 345 -31.91 7.18 3.45
C TYR A 345 -30.43 6.92 3.13
N LYS A 346 -30.09 6.80 1.85
CA LYS A 346 -28.71 6.60 1.37
C LYS A 346 -27.91 7.88 1.39
N ARG A 347 -28.58 9.03 1.17
CA ARG A 347 -27.98 10.36 1.30
C ARG A 347 -27.58 10.65 2.74
N ALA A 348 -28.43 10.30 3.70
CA ALA A 348 -28.14 10.37 5.13
C ALA A 348 -26.91 9.53 5.49
N GLU A 349 -26.84 8.27 5.03
CA GLU A 349 -25.67 7.41 5.23
C GLU A 349 -24.38 8.03 4.66
N VAL A 350 -24.42 8.50 3.41
CA VAL A 350 -23.27 9.12 2.72
C VAL A 350 -22.84 10.42 3.40
N ASN A 351 -23.79 11.29 3.77
CA ASN A 351 -23.51 12.56 4.42
C ASN A 351 -22.92 12.35 5.82
N ALA A 352 -23.53 11.50 6.66
CA ALA A 352 -22.98 11.18 7.98
C ALA A 352 -21.55 10.64 7.88
N TYR A 353 -21.31 9.69 6.98
CA TYR A 353 -19.98 9.11 6.76
C TYR A 353 -18.95 10.16 6.29
N LEU A 354 -19.31 11.01 5.33
CA LEU A 354 -18.44 12.07 4.84
C LEU A 354 -18.09 13.07 5.95
N HIS A 355 -19.09 13.60 6.65
CA HIS A 355 -18.87 14.66 7.63
C HIS A 355 -18.19 14.16 8.91
N ALA A 356 -18.42 12.92 9.35
CA ALA A 356 -17.67 12.31 10.44
C ALA A 356 -16.16 12.16 10.12
N ASN A 357 -15.81 11.74 8.90
CA ASN A 357 -14.40 11.70 8.47
C ASN A 357 -13.78 13.11 8.38
N ILE A 358 -14.54 14.12 7.92
CA ILE A 358 -14.05 15.50 7.87
C ILE A 358 -13.71 16.01 9.28
N VAL A 359 -14.58 15.81 10.28
CA VAL A 359 -14.31 16.24 11.66
C VAL A 359 -13.10 15.51 12.23
N ARG A 360 -13.03 14.19 12.02
CA ARG A 360 -11.91 13.37 12.49
C ARG A 360 -10.57 13.87 11.93
N ASP A 361 -10.48 14.00 10.60
CA ASP A 361 -9.22 14.36 9.96
C ASP A 361 -8.84 15.82 10.20
N PHE A 362 -9.83 16.72 10.33
CA PHE A 362 -9.60 18.10 10.79
C PHE A 362 -9.04 18.12 12.22
N THR A 363 -9.63 17.36 13.16
CA THR A 363 -9.15 17.26 14.55
C THR A 363 -7.71 16.74 14.59
N LEU A 364 -7.42 15.66 13.85
CA LEU A 364 -6.10 15.03 13.83
C LEU A 364 -5.05 15.84 13.04
N HIS A 365 -5.44 16.83 12.25
CA HIS A 365 -4.51 17.79 11.66
C HIS A 365 -3.87 18.67 12.75
N TYR A 366 -4.66 19.13 13.73
CA TYR A 366 -4.18 20.00 14.81
C TYR A 366 -3.71 19.23 16.05
N ASN A 367 -4.20 18.01 16.27
CA ASN A 367 -3.68 17.12 17.30
C ASN A 367 -3.64 15.65 16.81
N PRO A 368 -2.53 15.19 16.21
CA PRO A 368 -2.41 13.85 15.62
C PRO A 368 -2.58 12.68 16.60
N THR A 369 -2.55 12.94 17.91
CA THR A 369 -2.72 11.95 18.98
C THR A 369 -3.91 12.27 19.88
N TYR A 370 -4.90 13.02 19.38
CA TYR A 370 -6.09 13.41 20.16
C TYR A 370 -6.70 12.16 20.82
N PRO A 371 -6.94 12.16 22.15
CA PRO A 371 -7.30 10.95 22.89
C PRO A 371 -8.45 10.19 22.25
N THR A 372 -8.37 8.86 22.24
CA THR A 372 -9.29 7.95 21.52
C THR A 372 -9.28 8.11 19.99
N ILE A 373 -9.59 9.29 19.46
CA ILE A 373 -9.86 9.60 18.04
C ILE A 373 -8.75 9.12 17.09
N TYR A 374 -7.48 9.23 17.48
CA TYR A 374 -6.36 8.83 16.61
C TYR A 374 -6.36 7.33 16.23
N SER A 375 -6.96 6.47 17.07
CA SER A 375 -6.94 5.00 16.94
C SER A 375 -8.33 4.34 16.96
N GLN A 376 -9.37 5.10 17.27
CA GLN A 376 -10.75 4.60 17.27
C GLN A 376 -11.17 4.14 15.87
N THR A 377 -11.69 2.91 15.78
CA THR A 377 -12.20 2.32 14.53
C THR A 377 -13.64 1.86 14.71
N ASN A 378 -14.36 1.72 13.60
CA ASN A 378 -15.74 1.22 13.56
C ASN A 378 -16.77 2.03 14.40
N PHE A 379 -16.54 3.33 14.63
CA PHE A 379 -17.49 4.17 15.38
C PHE A 379 -18.84 4.26 14.64
N PRO A 380 -19.99 3.93 15.30
CA PRO A 380 -21.28 3.83 14.61
C PRO A 380 -21.92 5.19 14.32
N LEU A 381 -22.51 5.30 13.13
CA LEU A 381 -23.36 6.42 12.71
C LEU A 381 -24.75 5.85 12.39
N HIS A 382 -25.71 6.04 13.28
CA HIS A 382 -27.09 5.57 13.13
C HIS A 382 -27.89 6.60 12.33
N CYS A 383 -28.19 6.28 11.08
CA CYS A 383 -28.89 7.18 10.16
C CYS A 383 -30.36 6.79 10.04
N ASN A 384 -31.24 7.78 9.84
CA ASN A 384 -32.68 7.58 9.64
C ASN A 384 -33.39 7.01 10.89
N ASP A 385 -32.98 7.37 12.10
CA ASP A 385 -33.69 6.90 13.30
C ASP A 385 -35.09 7.54 13.43
N ASN A 386 -36.06 6.83 14.00
CA ASN A 386 -37.42 7.33 14.24
C ASN A 386 -37.90 7.04 15.68
N THR A 387 -36.95 6.85 16.59
CA THR A 387 -37.14 6.55 18.01
C THR A 387 -36.44 7.59 18.88
N GLY A 388 -36.46 7.42 20.20
CA GLY A 388 -35.75 8.33 21.12
C GLY A 388 -36.24 9.77 21.02
N TYR A 389 -35.33 10.68 20.63
CA TYR A 389 -35.60 12.11 20.47
C TYR A 389 -36.08 12.51 19.06
N CYS A 390 -36.32 11.55 18.17
CA CYS A 390 -36.81 11.81 16.81
C CYS A 390 -38.32 12.11 16.74
N PRO A 391 -38.78 12.86 15.72
CA PRO A 391 -38.00 13.51 14.66
C PRO A 391 -37.41 14.86 15.07
N GLY A 392 -36.51 15.40 14.24
CA GLY A 392 -36.03 16.78 14.40
C GLY A 392 -34.95 16.98 15.45
N ASN A 393 -34.14 15.94 15.72
CA ASN A 393 -32.97 16.03 16.58
C ASN A 393 -31.79 15.22 16.01
N ALA A 394 -30.63 15.33 16.64
CA ALA A 394 -29.54 14.36 16.55
C ALA A 394 -28.94 14.21 17.97
N TRP A 395 -28.10 13.21 18.21
CA TRP A 395 -27.38 13.09 19.49
C TRP A 395 -26.13 12.21 19.41
N TYR A 396 -25.13 12.56 20.21
CA TYR A 396 -24.09 11.65 20.71
C TYR A 396 -24.57 10.95 22.00
N ASP A 397 -24.35 9.64 22.12
CA ASP A 397 -24.77 8.83 23.29
C ASP A 397 -23.63 8.28 24.15
N GLY A 398 -22.39 8.73 23.91
CA GLY A 398 -21.18 8.18 24.52
C GLY A 398 -20.43 7.19 23.62
N ILE A 399 -21.13 6.49 22.72
CA ILE A 399 -20.58 5.38 21.92
C ILE A 399 -20.89 5.42 20.41
N SER A 400 -21.79 6.31 19.99
CA SER A 400 -22.26 6.46 18.61
C SER A 400 -22.83 7.86 18.36
N LEU A 401 -23.03 8.23 17.08
CA LEU A 401 -23.87 9.37 16.69
C LEU A 401 -25.19 8.85 16.10
N THR A 402 -26.31 9.47 16.45
CA THR A 402 -27.62 9.14 15.89
C THR A 402 -28.28 10.35 15.23
N PHE A 403 -28.85 10.12 14.04
CA PHE A 403 -29.47 11.12 13.18
C PHE A 403 -30.87 10.68 12.78
N CYS A 404 -31.85 11.56 12.99
CA CYS A 404 -33.26 11.31 12.75
C CYS A 404 -33.63 11.32 11.26
N LEU A 405 -34.57 10.44 10.93
CA LEU A 405 -35.36 10.41 9.71
C LEU A 405 -36.09 11.74 9.47
N ALA A 406 -36.25 12.15 8.21
CA ALA A 406 -37.00 13.35 7.85
C ALA A 406 -38.48 13.26 8.27
N SER A 407 -39.04 14.35 8.77
CA SER A 407 -40.46 14.47 9.07
C SER A 407 -40.84 15.95 9.21
N SER A 408 -41.80 16.41 8.40
CA SER A 408 -42.18 17.83 8.33
C SER A 408 -42.41 18.46 9.72
N PRO A 409 -41.73 19.57 10.08
CA PRO A 409 -40.94 20.47 9.22
C PRO A 409 -39.44 20.10 9.05
N TYR A 410 -38.96 19.06 9.72
CA TYR A 410 -37.55 18.70 9.80
C TYR A 410 -37.07 17.90 8.58
N PRO A 411 -35.89 18.19 8.02
CA PRO A 411 -35.20 17.30 7.11
C PRO A 411 -34.60 16.11 7.88
N ASN A 412 -33.99 15.17 7.17
CA ASN A 412 -33.13 14.18 7.80
C ASN A 412 -31.95 14.91 8.47
N THR A 413 -31.60 14.59 9.72
CA THR A 413 -30.59 15.36 10.48
C THR A 413 -29.14 14.91 10.23
N ALA A 414 -28.92 13.91 9.38
CA ALA A 414 -27.61 13.45 8.95
C ALA A 414 -26.97 14.40 7.91
N PHE A 415 -26.68 15.65 8.28
CA PHE A 415 -26.02 16.62 7.40
C PHE A 415 -25.02 17.53 8.11
N SER A 416 -23.97 17.89 7.39
CA SER A 416 -22.97 18.91 7.70
C SER A 416 -22.73 19.25 9.17
N THR A 417 -23.11 20.46 9.59
CA THR A 417 -22.74 20.99 10.90
C THR A 417 -23.50 20.31 12.03
N VAL A 418 -24.60 19.60 11.75
CA VAL A 418 -25.25 18.74 12.74
C VAL A 418 -24.35 17.53 13.01
N VAL A 419 -23.84 16.88 11.97
CA VAL A 419 -22.83 15.81 12.12
C VAL A 419 -21.56 16.35 12.80
N HIS A 420 -21.15 17.58 12.51
CA HIS A 420 -20.01 18.22 13.19
C HIS A 420 -20.27 18.51 14.66
N HIS A 421 -21.48 18.95 15.00
CA HIS A 421 -21.91 19.23 16.37
C HIS A 421 -21.97 17.96 17.23
N GLU A 422 -22.62 16.90 16.74
CA GLU A 422 -22.67 15.61 17.45
C GLU A 422 -21.27 14.99 17.62
N TYR A 423 -20.40 15.14 16.61
CA TYR A 423 -19.01 14.71 16.74
C TYR A 423 -18.24 15.60 17.74
N GLY A 424 -18.55 16.89 17.83
CA GLY A 424 -17.98 17.81 18.82
C GLY A 424 -18.21 17.34 20.27
N HIS A 425 -19.42 16.87 20.60
CA HIS A 425 -19.69 16.21 21.89
C HIS A 425 -18.76 15.00 22.13
N HIS A 426 -18.50 14.19 21.10
CA HIS A 426 -17.57 13.07 21.20
C HIS A 426 -16.11 13.52 21.42
N LEU A 427 -15.68 14.64 20.82
CA LEU A 427 -14.35 15.23 21.07
C LEU A 427 -14.21 15.74 22.50
N VAL A 428 -15.24 16.40 23.03
CA VAL A 428 -15.30 16.90 24.41
C VAL A 428 -15.22 15.75 25.42
N GLU A 429 -15.95 14.67 25.18
CA GLU A 429 -15.89 13.45 26.01
C GLU A 429 -14.50 12.82 25.97
N CYS A 430 -13.92 12.68 24.78
CA CYS A 430 -12.59 12.10 24.60
C CYS A 430 -11.49 12.93 25.26
N ALA A 431 -11.64 14.25 25.32
CA ALA A 431 -10.75 15.13 26.06
C ALA A 431 -10.81 14.96 27.58
N GLY A 432 -11.87 14.33 28.12
CA GLY A 432 -12.14 14.27 29.56
C GLY A 432 -12.83 15.51 30.12
N SER A 433 -13.34 16.38 29.24
CA SER A 433 -14.17 17.52 29.61
C SER A 433 -15.62 17.06 29.83
N GLY A 434 -16.38 17.83 30.63
CA GLY A 434 -17.82 17.66 30.74
C GLY A 434 -18.57 18.22 29.53
N GLN A 435 -19.79 17.70 29.31
CA GLN A 435 -20.73 18.14 28.28
C GLN A 435 -21.40 19.46 28.70
N ASP A 436 -22.70 19.45 29.06
CA ASP A 436 -23.44 20.64 29.52
C ASP A 436 -23.25 21.83 28.52
N GLN A 437 -23.27 23.09 28.97
CA GLN A 437 -23.13 24.27 28.11
C GLN A 437 -21.87 24.25 27.22
N TYR A 438 -20.76 23.68 27.71
CA TYR A 438 -19.49 23.63 26.99
C TYR A 438 -19.53 22.61 25.85
N GLY A 439 -20.11 21.43 26.07
CA GLY A 439 -20.31 20.41 25.05
C GLY A 439 -21.10 20.93 23.86
N GLU A 440 -22.26 21.53 24.13
CA GLU A 440 -23.11 22.19 23.13
C GLU A 440 -22.36 23.29 22.36
N GLY A 441 -21.67 24.16 23.10
CA GLY A 441 -20.91 25.27 22.53
C GLY A 441 -19.75 24.82 21.66
N MET A 442 -19.02 23.77 22.08
CA MET A 442 -17.94 23.20 21.30
C MET A 442 -18.44 22.38 20.09
N GLY A 443 -19.64 21.81 20.16
CA GLY A 443 -20.34 21.26 18.99
C GLY A 443 -20.56 22.33 17.91
N ASP A 444 -21.09 23.49 18.27
CA ASP A 444 -21.26 24.63 17.34
C ASP A 444 -19.89 25.15 16.84
N VAL A 445 -18.86 25.17 17.70
CA VAL A 445 -17.48 25.53 17.30
C VAL A 445 -16.92 24.56 16.25
N MET A 446 -17.16 23.24 16.35
CA MET A 446 -16.68 22.30 15.33
C MET A 446 -17.31 22.54 13.96
N GLY A 447 -18.57 22.98 13.91
CA GLY A 447 -19.17 23.49 12.67
C GLY A 447 -18.39 24.68 12.12
N LEU A 448 -18.30 25.75 12.92
CA LEU A 448 -17.63 27.02 12.59
C LEU A 448 -16.19 26.83 12.11
N LEU A 449 -15.38 26.02 12.80
CA LEU A 449 -13.96 25.82 12.46
C LEU A 449 -13.76 25.14 11.10
N ILE A 450 -14.70 24.27 10.70
CA ILE A 450 -14.63 23.50 9.45
C ILE A 450 -15.22 24.29 8.28
N THR A 451 -16.24 25.14 8.52
CA THR A 451 -16.92 25.91 7.47
C THR A 451 -16.39 27.33 7.27
N ASP A 452 -15.72 27.92 8.28
CA ASP A 452 -15.45 29.36 8.39
C ASP A 452 -16.73 30.23 8.25
N ASP A 453 -17.83 29.71 8.79
CA ASP A 453 -19.16 30.32 8.74
C ASP A 453 -19.78 30.31 10.15
N PRO A 454 -20.46 31.39 10.60
CA PRO A 454 -21.00 31.45 11.95
C PRO A 454 -22.26 30.59 12.16
N GLY A 455 -22.93 30.15 11.09
CA GLY A 455 -24.21 29.47 11.19
C GLY A 455 -24.10 27.95 11.35
N THR A 456 -24.71 27.42 12.40
CA THR A 456 -24.89 25.97 12.59
C THR A 456 -26.30 25.56 12.18
N GLY A 457 -26.43 24.55 11.33
CA GLY A 457 -27.70 23.89 11.04
C GLY A 457 -28.57 24.57 9.98
N TYR A 458 -27.97 25.13 8.92
CA TYR A 458 -28.72 25.73 7.80
C TYR A 458 -29.75 24.77 7.20
N GLY A 459 -31.03 25.16 7.23
CA GLY A 459 -32.13 24.32 6.74
C GLY A 459 -32.78 23.40 7.78
N PHE A 460 -32.39 23.42 9.06
CA PHE A 460 -32.93 22.52 10.09
C PHE A 460 -34.46 22.59 10.26
N PHE A 461 -35.06 23.78 10.06
CA PHE A 461 -36.51 23.99 10.03
C PHE A 461 -37.06 24.30 8.62
N GLY A 462 -36.37 23.85 7.58
CA GLY A 462 -36.79 24.03 6.18
C GLY A 462 -36.37 25.34 5.50
N SER A 463 -35.90 26.36 6.24
CA SER A 463 -35.37 27.60 5.64
C SER A 463 -33.89 27.47 5.29
N CYS A 464 -33.56 27.51 4.00
CA CYS A 464 -32.18 27.32 3.53
C CYS A 464 -31.24 28.51 3.75
N SER A 465 -31.76 29.69 4.11
CA SER A 465 -30.95 30.88 4.44
C SER A 465 -30.68 31.05 5.93
N GLU A 466 -31.44 30.36 6.79
CA GLU A 466 -31.36 30.54 8.24
C GLU A 466 -30.69 29.33 8.89
N PRO A 467 -29.68 29.54 9.76
CA PRO A 467 -29.15 28.48 10.60
C PRO A 467 -30.07 28.22 11.80
N LEU A 468 -29.88 27.07 12.46
CA LEU A 468 -30.48 26.74 13.75
C LEU A 468 -29.97 27.69 14.85
N ARG A 469 -28.67 27.99 14.84
CA ARG A 469 -27.98 28.93 15.76
C ARG A 469 -26.86 29.68 15.02
N SER A 470 -26.49 30.87 15.51
CA SER A 470 -25.41 31.69 14.94
C SER A 470 -24.37 32.05 15.99
N ALA A 471 -23.09 31.85 15.67
CA ALA A 471 -21.95 32.35 16.42
C ALA A 471 -21.75 33.86 16.25
N ASP A 472 -22.28 34.47 15.17
CA ASP A 472 -22.42 35.93 15.10
C ASP A 472 -23.62 36.35 15.97
N ASN A 473 -23.33 36.68 17.23
CA ASN A 473 -24.30 37.03 18.26
C ASN A 473 -23.69 37.94 19.34
N THR A 474 -24.52 38.40 20.29
CA THR A 474 -24.12 39.28 21.40
C THR A 474 -24.41 38.69 22.79
N LEU A 475 -24.53 37.36 22.91
CA LEU A 475 -24.73 36.69 24.21
C LEU A 475 -23.59 37.01 25.18
N GLN A 476 -23.89 37.05 26.47
CA GLN A 476 -22.94 37.47 27.52
C GLN A 476 -22.87 36.41 28.62
N TYR A 477 -21.69 36.21 29.19
CA TYR A 477 -21.50 35.49 30.43
C TYR A 477 -21.99 36.33 31.63
N PRO A 478 -22.61 35.75 32.67
CA PRO A 478 -23.04 34.36 32.77
C PRO A 478 -24.32 34.12 31.95
N CYS A 479 -24.32 33.05 31.15
CA CYS A 479 -25.55 32.57 30.52
C CYS A 479 -26.35 31.71 31.49
N SER A 480 -27.67 31.96 31.56
CA SER A 480 -28.62 31.18 32.35
C SER A 480 -29.77 30.73 31.48
N GLY A 481 -29.95 29.43 31.33
CA GLY A 481 -31.00 28.87 30.47
C GLY A 481 -30.86 27.36 30.29
N GLU A 482 -31.53 26.88 29.27
CA GLU A 482 -31.35 25.54 28.70
C GLU A 482 -29.98 25.50 27.96
N VAL A 483 -29.32 24.34 27.89
CA VAL A 483 -27.90 24.25 27.48
C VAL A 483 -27.68 24.65 26.02
N HIS A 484 -28.56 24.25 25.11
CA HIS A 484 -28.50 24.62 23.70
C HIS A 484 -28.72 26.12 23.48
N ALA A 485 -29.42 26.80 24.41
CA ALA A 485 -29.60 28.25 24.39
C ALA A 485 -28.35 29.02 24.89
N CYS A 486 -27.47 28.36 25.66
CA CYS A 486 -26.18 28.90 26.06
C CYS A 486 -25.02 28.51 25.12
N ALA A 487 -25.19 27.49 24.27
CA ALA A 487 -24.20 27.07 23.27
C ALA A 487 -23.57 28.24 22.48
N PRO A 488 -24.34 29.23 21.96
CA PRO A 488 -23.78 30.28 21.13
C PRO A 488 -22.91 31.29 21.90
N LEU A 489 -22.85 31.22 23.23
CA LEU A 489 -21.89 32.01 24.01
C LEU A 489 -20.45 31.56 23.69
N MET A 490 -20.20 30.25 23.67
CA MET A 490 -18.85 29.72 23.40
C MET A 490 -18.46 29.89 21.93
N SER A 491 -19.35 29.51 21.00
CA SER A 491 -19.07 29.71 19.57
C SER A 491 -19.00 31.20 19.22
N GLY A 492 -19.75 32.07 19.90
CA GLY A 492 -19.62 33.52 19.81
C GLY A 492 -18.25 34.04 20.22
N CYS A 493 -17.70 33.58 21.34
CA CYS A 493 -16.32 33.91 21.71
C CYS A 493 -15.32 33.53 20.60
N VAL A 494 -15.41 32.30 20.09
CA VAL A 494 -14.53 31.81 19.01
C VAL A 494 -14.70 32.61 17.72
N TRP A 495 -15.93 32.98 17.34
CA TRP A 495 -16.21 33.85 16.18
C TRP A 495 -15.67 35.26 16.36
N SER A 496 -15.78 35.82 17.57
CA SER A 496 -15.23 37.13 17.91
C SER A 496 -13.70 37.13 17.85
N ILE A 497 -13.02 36.07 18.30
CA ILE A 497 -11.57 35.87 18.12
C ILE A 497 -11.22 35.75 16.64
N ARG A 498 -11.96 34.93 15.87
CA ARG A 498 -11.82 34.76 14.42
C ARG A 498 -11.84 36.09 13.69
N ASN A 499 -12.76 36.98 14.06
CA ASN A 499 -12.91 38.31 13.45
C ASN A 499 -11.78 39.29 13.78
N GLN A 500 -11.03 39.09 14.87
CA GLN A 500 -9.79 39.82 15.11
C GLN A 500 -8.62 39.19 14.35
N LEU A 501 -8.46 37.85 14.43
CA LEU A 501 -7.37 37.13 13.78
C LEU A 501 -7.38 37.27 12.26
N ILE A 502 -8.55 37.34 11.59
CA ILE A 502 -8.58 37.57 10.13
C ILE A 502 -8.03 38.95 9.73
N VAL A 503 -8.02 39.93 10.65
CA VAL A 503 -7.48 41.28 10.40
C VAL A 503 -5.97 41.31 10.62
N SER A 504 -5.46 40.69 11.69
CA SER A 504 -4.02 40.68 12.02
C SER A 504 -3.23 39.58 11.30
N ASN A 505 -3.86 38.43 11.08
CA ASN A 505 -3.29 37.19 10.55
C ASN A 505 -4.09 36.65 9.34
N PRO A 506 -4.35 37.46 8.28
CA PRO A 506 -5.31 37.15 7.20
C PRO A 506 -5.03 35.86 6.40
N THR A 507 -3.82 35.30 6.49
CA THR A 507 -3.43 34.06 5.81
C THR A 507 -3.37 32.82 6.71
N THR A 508 -3.44 33.00 8.03
CA THR A 508 -3.16 31.97 9.04
C THR A 508 -4.24 31.88 10.14
N TYR A 509 -5.18 32.83 10.20
CA TYR A 509 -6.18 32.95 11.25
C TYR A 509 -6.94 31.66 11.56
N MET A 510 -7.42 30.91 10.56
CA MET A 510 -8.11 29.63 10.83
C MET A 510 -7.19 28.55 11.40
N ASN A 511 -5.91 28.51 10.99
CA ASN A 511 -4.95 27.55 11.56
C ASN A 511 -4.65 27.89 13.02
N ILE A 512 -4.50 29.17 13.36
CA ILE A 512 -4.30 29.65 14.74
C ILE A 512 -5.54 29.31 15.57
N LEU A 513 -6.71 29.74 15.12
CA LEU A 513 -7.98 29.58 15.81
C LEU A 513 -8.33 28.11 16.06
N ALA A 514 -8.23 27.26 15.03
CA ALA A 514 -8.55 25.84 15.16
C ALA A 514 -7.53 25.09 16.03
N ASN A 515 -6.24 25.44 15.94
CA ASN A 515 -5.23 24.86 16.82
C ASN A 515 -5.49 25.20 18.30
N LEU A 516 -5.84 26.45 18.61
CA LEU A 516 -6.24 26.86 19.96
C LEU A 516 -7.52 26.13 20.40
N ALA A 517 -8.59 26.21 19.61
CA ALA A 517 -9.90 25.71 19.99
C ALA A 517 -9.97 24.17 20.16
N ILE A 518 -9.26 23.40 19.33
CA ILE A 518 -9.20 21.94 19.46
C ILE A 518 -8.39 21.53 20.70
N ASN A 519 -7.24 22.17 20.93
CA ASN A 519 -6.40 21.82 22.09
C ASN A 519 -6.98 22.37 23.41
N ALA A 520 -7.78 23.44 23.37
CA ALA A 520 -8.47 23.98 24.54
C ALA A 520 -9.44 22.96 25.18
N MET A 521 -10.04 22.07 24.38
CA MET A 521 -10.88 20.98 24.91
C MET A 521 -10.12 20.09 25.90
N LEU A 522 -8.81 19.89 25.70
CA LEU A 522 -7.95 18.99 26.48
C LEU A 522 -7.48 19.57 27.83
N VAL A 523 -7.56 20.89 27.99
CA VAL A 523 -7.18 21.59 29.23
C VAL A 523 -8.38 22.10 30.02
N HIS A 524 -9.53 22.28 29.35
CA HIS A 524 -10.80 22.62 29.98
C HIS A 524 -11.25 21.55 30.99
N THR A 525 -11.90 21.98 32.08
CA THR A 525 -12.45 21.08 33.11
C THR A 525 -13.85 21.51 33.55
N GLY A 526 -14.72 20.53 33.83
CA GLY A 526 -16.15 20.77 34.04
C GLY A 526 -16.92 20.81 32.71
N GLY A 527 -18.20 21.21 32.73
CA GLY A 527 -19.06 21.32 31.53
C GLY A 527 -19.72 22.70 31.35
N THR A 528 -19.44 23.66 32.24
CA THR A 528 -20.02 25.00 32.17
C THR A 528 -19.09 25.95 31.41
N ILE A 529 -19.65 26.83 30.57
CA ILE A 529 -18.86 27.92 29.98
C ILE A 529 -18.49 28.91 31.10
N THR A 530 -17.19 29.12 31.34
CA THR A 530 -16.70 30.08 32.35
C THR A 530 -15.52 30.92 31.81
N PRO A 531 -15.24 32.11 32.37
CA PRO A 531 -14.10 32.95 31.96
C PRO A 531 -12.73 32.27 32.09
N GLN A 532 -12.60 31.13 32.78
CA GLN A 532 -11.36 30.36 32.84
C GLN A 532 -10.92 29.87 31.45
N ILE A 533 -11.86 29.67 30.52
CA ILE A 533 -11.57 29.27 29.13
C ILE A 533 -10.70 30.32 28.41
N ALA A 534 -10.78 31.60 28.78
CA ALA A 534 -9.87 32.62 28.23
C ALA A 534 -8.41 32.38 28.68
N ILE A 535 -8.21 31.87 29.89
CA ILE A 535 -6.89 31.48 30.42
C ILE A 535 -6.37 30.25 29.67
N ASP A 536 -7.23 29.28 29.39
CA ASP A 536 -6.88 28.08 28.61
C ASP A 536 -6.34 28.47 27.21
N TYR A 537 -7.04 29.38 26.51
CA TYR A 537 -6.61 29.87 25.20
C TYR A 537 -5.28 30.64 25.26
N LEU A 538 -5.11 31.55 26.23
CA LEU A 538 -3.83 32.25 26.41
C LEU A 538 -2.70 31.27 26.73
N THR A 539 -2.92 30.30 27.62
CA THR A 539 -1.90 29.30 28.01
C THR A 539 -1.47 28.41 26.84
N LEU A 540 -2.36 28.19 25.86
CA LEU A 540 -2.04 27.45 24.63
C LEU A 540 -1.42 28.32 23.51
N ASP A 541 -1.57 29.64 23.61
CA ASP A 541 -0.99 30.62 22.68
C ASP A 541 0.43 31.05 23.08
N ASP A 542 0.74 30.97 24.37
CA ASP A 542 2.03 31.29 25.01
C ASP A 542 3.26 30.66 24.32
N ASP A 543 4.31 31.47 24.11
CA ASP A 543 5.55 31.04 23.45
C ASP A 543 6.84 31.24 24.28
N ASP A 544 6.76 31.88 25.45
CA ASP A 544 7.92 32.13 26.33
C ASP A 544 7.83 31.52 27.76
N GLY A 545 6.67 30.95 28.11
CA GLY A 545 6.40 30.34 29.42
C GLY A 545 5.75 31.27 30.44
N ASN A 546 5.20 32.42 30.03
CA ASN A 546 4.77 33.49 30.95
C ASN A 546 3.63 34.38 30.40
N ILE A 547 2.39 33.89 30.43
CA ILE A 547 1.18 34.64 30.02
C ILE A 547 1.01 36.04 30.65
N ASP A 548 1.63 36.33 31.81
CA ASP A 548 1.54 37.63 32.50
C ASP A 548 2.16 38.79 31.69
N ASN A 549 3.06 38.54 30.74
CA ASN A 549 3.61 39.57 29.85
C ASN A 549 2.82 39.74 28.53
N GLY A 550 1.92 38.80 28.24
CA GLY A 550 1.07 38.75 27.04
C GLY A 550 1.57 37.75 26.00
N THR A 551 0.63 37.03 25.40
CA THR A 551 0.87 35.98 24.40
C THR A 551 0.85 36.55 22.97
N PRO A 552 1.37 35.83 21.95
CA PRO A 552 1.45 36.27 20.55
C PRO A 552 0.16 36.83 19.95
N HIS A 553 -1.00 36.29 20.31
CA HIS A 553 -2.34 36.71 19.86
C HIS A 553 -3.23 37.20 21.01
N HIS A 554 -2.65 37.63 22.13
CA HIS A 554 -3.38 38.09 23.33
C HIS A 554 -4.44 39.15 23.01
N SER A 555 -4.14 40.13 22.16
CA SER A 555 -5.10 41.18 21.77
C SER A 555 -6.36 40.60 21.14
N GLU A 556 -6.21 39.63 20.25
CA GLU A 556 -7.28 39.00 19.48
C GLU A 556 -8.10 38.04 20.34
N ILE A 557 -7.42 37.19 21.12
CA ILE A 557 -8.03 36.27 22.08
C ILE A 557 -8.88 37.06 23.08
N CYS A 558 -8.30 38.06 23.73
CA CYS A 558 -8.98 38.81 24.79
C CYS A 558 -10.06 39.75 24.27
N THR A 559 -9.87 40.38 23.11
CA THR A 559 -10.97 41.15 22.48
C THR A 559 -12.14 40.24 22.13
N GLY A 560 -11.87 39.00 21.68
CA GLY A 560 -12.89 38.02 21.38
C GLY A 560 -13.70 37.58 22.60
N PHE A 561 -13.03 37.21 23.70
CA PHE A 561 -13.72 36.82 24.94
C PHE A 561 -14.41 37.99 25.67
N SER A 562 -13.78 39.18 25.73
CA SER A 562 -14.39 40.38 26.35
C SER A 562 -15.64 40.87 25.63
N ALA A 563 -15.81 40.59 24.33
CA ALA A 563 -17.06 40.86 23.60
C ALA A 563 -18.28 40.12 24.19
N HIS A 564 -18.04 39.06 24.98
CA HIS A 564 -19.03 38.20 25.61
C HIS A 564 -18.91 38.19 27.15
N ASN A 565 -18.27 39.21 27.74
CA ASN A 565 -18.06 39.37 29.19
C ASN A 565 -17.27 38.21 29.85
N MET A 566 -16.30 37.66 29.13
CA MET A 566 -15.38 36.60 29.59
C MET A 566 -13.93 37.10 29.71
N ASP A 567 -13.74 38.25 30.36
CA ASP A 567 -12.46 38.98 30.38
C ASP A 567 -11.22 38.12 30.73
N CYS A 568 -10.14 38.33 29.97
CA CYS A 568 -8.82 37.79 30.26
C CYS A 568 -8.22 38.31 31.59
N PRO A 569 -7.23 37.59 32.16
CA PRO A 569 -6.34 38.12 33.18
C PRO A 569 -5.67 39.44 32.75
N ALA A 570 -5.37 40.31 33.71
CA ALA A 570 -4.67 41.56 33.46
C ALA A 570 -3.15 41.35 33.42
N LEU A 571 -2.49 41.92 32.39
CA LEU A 571 -1.03 41.83 32.22
C LEU A 571 -0.24 42.51 33.35
N ILE A 572 0.89 41.91 33.74
CA ILE A 572 1.82 42.39 34.76
C ILE A 572 3.10 42.91 34.10
N LEU A 573 2.97 44.03 33.38
CA LEU A 573 4.03 44.61 32.55
C LEU A 573 5.20 45.27 33.31
N MET A 574 5.18 45.29 34.64
CA MET A 574 6.27 45.81 35.47
C MET A 574 6.44 44.98 36.75
N THR A 575 7.47 44.13 36.78
CA THR A 575 7.95 43.50 38.01
C THR A 575 9.05 44.36 38.65
N PHE A 576 8.76 44.94 39.81
CA PHE A 576 9.80 45.54 40.65
C PHE A 576 10.56 44.41 41.36
N SER A 577 11.85 44.26 41.03
CA SER A 577 12.80 43.36 41.69
C SER A 577 13.87 44.13 42.45
#